data_AF-A0A670IPZ2-F1
#
_entry.id   AF-A0A670IPZ2-F1
#
_cell.length_a   1.000
_cell.length_b   1.000
_cell.length_c   1.000
_cell.angle_alpha   90.00
_cell.angle_beta   90.00
_cell.angle_gamma   90.00
#
_symmetry.space_group_name_H-M   'P 1'
#
loop_
_entity.id
_entity.type
_entity.pdbx_description
1 polymer ?
#
loop_
_entity_poly.entity_id
_entity_poly.type
_entity_poly.pdbx_seq_one_letter_code
_entity_poly.pdbx_strand_id
1 'polypeptide(L)'
;MNGHETIDLPALSNEEREHEPLNPEAHNQTPAYFKSCFETVFWKCKLWMILTSAFLVLILVTILSLVFYSAVYIDEDDYWDPESIENGSLHNFTGILKIHCTNPDLELSESAFKLIFENLSKRLTDVYSHSPALGRYFVMAEVVSFSKENNSASYLLWFTVPPETEEFMKSRMSEGFVMNILRQNIYDKEEMDGLNVPDCTNMTLDPTSLSVMQIQTGE
;
A
#
# COMPACT_ATOMS: atom_id res chain seq x y z
N MET A 1 -45.64 62.56 -67.79
CA MET A 1 -45.99 62.88 -69.19
C MET A 1 -44.79 62.46 -70.02
N ASN A 2 -44.99 61.41 -70.84
CA ASN A 2 -44.24 60.97 -72.05
C ASN A 2 -42.70 60.90 -71.97
N GLY A 3 -42.01 59.89 -72.48
CA GLY A 3 -42.30 58.75 -73.36
C GLY A 3 -41.04 57.86 -73.37
N HIS A 4 -41.14 56.55 -73.67
CA HIS A 4 -40.91 56.00 -75.02
C HIS A 4 -39.51 56.38 -75.57
N GLU A 5 -38.63 55.48 -75.99
CA GLU A 5 -38.87 54.24 -76.73
C GLU A 5 -37.60 53.36 -76.82
N THR A 6 -37.85 52.05 -76.85
CA THR A 6 -37.20 50.94 -77.60
C THR A 6 -35.85 51.18 -78.30
N ILE A 7 -34.82 50.38 -78.03
CA ILE A 7 -34.54 49.06 -78.65
C ILE A 7 -34.51 49.15 -80.19
N ASP A 8 -33.32 48.99 -80.79
CA ASP A 8 -33.06 47.94 -81.79
C ASP A 8 -31.57 47.88 -82.20
N LEU A 9 -31.02 46.67 -82.09
CA LEU A 9 -29.86 46.15 -82.84
C LEU A 9 -30.21 46.14 -84.37
N PRO A 10 -29.28 46.05 -85.36
CA PRO A 10 -28.10 45.16 -85.33
C PRO A 10 -26.88 45.55 -86.22
N ALA A 11 -25.92 44.62 -86.24
CA ALA A 11 -25.10 44.20 -87.39
C ALA A 11 -23.80 44.96 -87.75
N LEU A 12 -22.72 44.43 -87.19
CA LEU A 12 -21.60 43.77 -87.87
C LEU A 12 -20.94 44.46 -89.09
N SER A 13 -19.70 44.91 -88.90
CA SER A 13 -18.55 44.54 -89.75
C SER A 13 -17.26 44.81 -88.95
N ASN A 14 -16.45 43.76 -88.74
CA ASN A 14 -15.05 43.56 -89.21
C ASN A 14 -14.18 44.82 -89.13
N GLU A 15 -12.95 44.86 -88.64
CA GLU A 15 -11.80 43.99 -88.40
C GLU A 15 -10.89 44.97 -87.59
N GLU A 16 -10.05 44.67 -86.62
CA GLU A 16 -8.89 43.77 -86.56
C GLU A 16 -8.24 44.02 -85.18
N ARG A 17 -7.47 43.05 -84.70
CA ARG A 17 -6.85 43.00 -83.37
C ARG A 17 -5.71 43.99 -83.20
N GLU A 18 -5.61 44.62 -82.03
CA GLU A 18 -4.32 44.84 -81.35
C GLU A 18 -4.48 44.75 -79.82
N HIS A 19 -3.57 44.02 -79.19
CA HIS A 19 -3.53 43.69 -77.77
C HIS A 19 -2.83 44.80 -76.98
N GLU A 20 -3.50 45.35 -75.96
CA GLU A 20 -2.88 46.10 -74.87
C GLU A 20 -3.27 45.45 -73.53
N PRO A 21 -2.32 45.09 -72.64
CA PRO A 21 -2.65 44.35 -71.43
C PRO A 21 -3.11 45.29 -70.31
N LEU A 22 -4.29 45.00 -69.76
CA LEU A 22 -4.76 45.61 -68.51
C LEU A 22 -3.94 45.06 -67.34
N ASN A 23 -3.24 45.96 -66.64
CA ASN A 23 -2.60 45.73 -65.36
C ASN A 23 -3.63 45.40 -64.26
N PRO A 24 -3.41 44.33 -63.45
CA PRO A 24 -3.99 44.23 -62.13
C PRO A 24 -2.87 44.29 -61.09
N GLU A 25 -2.62 45.50 -60.60
CA GLU A 25 -1.90 45.72 -59.35
C GLU A 25 -2.86 45.45 -58.19
N ALA A 26 -2.99 44.18 -57.81
CA ALA A 26 -3.50 43.78 -56.52
C ALA A 26 -3.05 42.35 -56.22
N HIS A 27 -2.50 42.15 -55.02
CA HIS A 27 -2.20 40.86 -54.38
C HIS A 27 -0.73 40.43 -54.38
N ASN A 28 0.15 41.18 -53.71
CA ASN A 28 1.48 40.68 -53.31
C ASN A 28 1.96 41.24 -51.95
N GLN A 29 1.09 41.34 -50.94
CA GLN A 29 1.49 41.68 -49.56
C GLN A 29 1.29 40.56 -48.53
N THR A 30 1.04 39.32 -48.96
CA THR A 30 0.87 38.18 -48.05
C THR A 30 1.74 36.97 -48.41
N PRO A 31 3.08 37.07 -48.26
CA PRO A 31 3.87 35.86 -47.99
C PRO A 31 4.89 35.98 -46.83
N ALA A 32 5.14 37.18 -46.29
CA ALA A 32 6.18 37.38 -45.27
C ALA A 32 5.70 37.10 -43.83
N TYR A 33 4.47 37.50 -43.50
CA TYR A 33 3.91 37.38 -42.15
C TYR A 33 3.66 35.92 -41.72
N PHE A 34 3.13 35.09 -42.62
CA PHE A 34 2.86 33.67 -42.34
C PHE A 34 4.14 32.83 -42.20
N LYS A 35 5.22 33.18 -42.91
CA LYS A 35 6.50 32.46 -42.83
C LYS A 35 7.16 32.65 -41.46
N SER A 36 7.12 33.87 -40.91
CA SER A 36 7.67 34.20 -39.59
C SER A 36 6.88 33.58 -38.43
N CYS A 37 5.55 33.53 -38.54
CA CYS A 37 4.69 32.90 -37.55
C CYS A 37 4.89 31.36 -37.52
N PHE A 38 4.97 30.72 -38.69
CA PHE A 38 5.18 29.28 -38.78
C PHE A 38 6.56 28.86 -38.26
N GLU A 39 7.64 29.62 -38.52
CA GLU A 39 8.96 29.35 -37.95
C GLU A 39 8.97 29.43 -36.42
N THR A 40 8.32 30.44 -35.84
CA THR A 40 8.26 30.62 -34.39
C THR A 40 7.47 29.50 -33.70
N VAL A 41 6.36 29.06 -34.32
CA VAL A 41 5.53 27.96 -33.83
C VAL A 41 6.23 26.61 -34.03
N PHE A 42 6.92 26.39 -35.14
CA PHE A 42 7.63 25.14 -35.42
C PHE A 42 8.82 24.93 -34.49
N TRP A 43 9.58 26.00 -34.18
CA TRP A 43 10.66 25.95 -33.18
C TRP A 43 10.11 25.62 -31.79
N LYS A 44 9.03 26.28 -31.37
CA LYS A 44 8.40 26.04 -30.07
C LYS A 44 7.85 24.61 -29.98
N CYS A 45 7.09 24.14 -30.95
CA CYS A 45 6.56 22.76 -30.95
C CYS A 45 7.69 21.72 -30.97
N LYS A 46 8.77 21.95 -31.71
CA LYS A 46 9.94 21.07 -31.73
C LYS A 46 10.64 21.04 -30.37
N LEU A 47 10.78 22.19 -29.70
CA LEU A 47 11.33 22.28 -28.35
C LEU A 47 10.43 21.56 -27.33
N TRP A 48 9.11 21.79 -27.39
CA TRP A 48 8.15 21.14 -26.51
C TRP A 48 8.14 19.62 -26.71
N MET A 49 8.25 19.12 -27.94
CA MET A 49 8.32 17.69 -28.24
C MET A 49 9.62 17.05 -27.74
N ILE A 50 10.75 17.75 -27.83
CA ILE A 50 12.02 17.29 -27.26
C ILE A 50 11.92 17.25 -25.73
N LEU A 51 11.36 18.28 -25.12
CA LEU A 51 11.19 18.37 -23.69
C LEU A 51 10.26 17.26 -23.15
N THR A 52 9.10 17.04 -23.78
CA THR A 52 8.20 15.95 -23.40
C THR A 52 8.81 14.58 -23.63
N SER A 53 9.52 14.37 -24.74
CA SER A 53 10.25 13.14 -25.00
C SER A 53 11.32 12.87 -23.94
N ALA A 54 12.07 13.89 -23.52
CA ALA A 54 13.05 13.75 -22.44
C ALA A 54 12.39 13.34 -21.11
N PHE A 55 11.27 13.97 -20.73
CA PHE A 55 10.51 13.57 -19.54
C PHE A 55 9.98 12.14 -19.66
N LEU A 56 9.46 11.73 -20.82
CA LEU A 56 8.99 10.36 -21.03
C LEU A 56 10.11 9.34 -20.90
N VAL A 57 11.30 9.63 -21.43
CA VAL A 57 12.47 8.76 -21.27
C VAL A 57 12.88 8.68 -19.80
N LEU A 58 12.91 9.80 -19.07
CA LEU A 58 13.21 9.78 -17.63
C LEU A 58 12.18 8.95 -16.86
N ILE A 59 10.89 9.13 -17.11
CA ILE A 59 9.82 8.33 -16.49
C ILE A 59 10.04 6.85 -16.80
N LEU A 60 10.29 6.50 -18.06
CA LEU A 60 10.54 5.12 -18.47
C LEU A 60 11.76 4.53 -17.75
N VAL A 61 12.86 5.26 -17.65
CA VAL A 61 14.05 4.83 -16.91
C VAL A 61 13.73 4.65 -15.43
N THR A 62 13.02 5.59 -14.80
CA THR A 62 12.63 5.45 -13.38
C THR A 62 11.74 4.24 -13.13
N ILE A 63 10.77 3.96 -14.02
CA ILE A 63 9.91 2.79 -13.92
C ILE A 63 10.75 1.51 -14.06
N LEU A 64 11.62 1.44 -15.06
CA LEU A 64 12.51 0.28 -15.23
C LEU A 64 13.40 0.08 -14.01
N SER A 65 14.03 1.15 -13.49
CA SER A 65 14.86 1.09 -12.28
C SER A 65 14.08 0.58 -11.07
N LEU A 66 12.85 1.05 -10.85
CA LEU A 66 12.01 0.60 -9.74
C LEU A 66 11.60 -0.86 -9.89
N VAL A 67 11.24 -1.30 -11.11
CA VAL A 67 10.90 -2.71 -11.38
C VAL A 67 12.11 -3.60 -11.12
N PHE A 68 13.28 -3.25 -11.66
CA PHE A 68 14.52 -4.00 -11.43
C PHE A 68 14.90 -4.02 -9.94
N TYR A 69 14.76 -2.89 -9.24
CA TYR A 69 15.01 -2.83 -7.81
C TYR A 69 14.06 -3.78 -7.06
N SER A 70 12.75 -3.70 -7.30
CA SER A 70 11.76 -4.55 -6.60
C SER A 70 11.88 -6.05 -6.92
N ALA A 71 12.37 -6.42 -8.10
CA ALA A 71 12.47 -7.81 -8.52
C ALA A 71 13.76 -8.49 -8.05
N VAL A 72 14.82 -7.71 -7.76
CA VAL A 72 16.16 -8.23 -7.48
C VAL A 72 16.61 -7.91 -6.05
N TYR A 73 16.20 -6.77 -5.51
CA TYR A 73 16.59 -6.36 -4.17
C TYR A 73 15.71 -7.05 -3.13
N ILE A 74 16.31 -7.98 -2.40
CA ILE A 74 15.81 -8.51 -1.14
C ILE A 74 16.62 -7.79 -0.07
N ASP A 75 15.96 -7.09 0.85
CA ASP A 75 16.66 -6.42 1.94
C ASP A 75 17.32 -7.46 2.85
N GLU A 76 18.46 -7.12 3.46
CA GLU A 76 19.24 -8.11 4.23
C GLU A 76 18.44 -8.66 5.43
N ASP A 77 17.50 -7.89 5.97
CA ASP A 77 16.61 -8.28 7.06
C ASP A 77 15.35 -9.06 6.60
N ASP A 78 14.95 -8.88 5.35
CA ASP A 78 13.92 -9.67 4.66
C ASP A 78 14.45 -11.03 4.15
N TYR A 79 15.76 -11.13 3.90
CA TYR A 79 16.38 -12.40 3.52
C TYR A 79 16.27 -13.42 4.65
N TRP A 80 15.83 -14.63 4.29
CA TRP A 80 15.65 -15.73 5.23
C TRP A 80 15.96 -17.07 4.55
N ASP A 81 16.70 -17.93 5.26
CA ASP A 81 17.02 -19.27 4.81
C ASP A 81 16.04 -20.30 5.42
N PRO A 82 15.12 -20.88 4.63
CA PRO A 82 14.14 -21.85 5.13
C PRO A 82 14.79 -23.10 5.73
N GLU A 83 15.94 -23.55 5.21
CA GLU A 83 16.65 -24.73 5.74
C GLU A 83 17.13 -24.51 7.19
N SER A 84 17.37 -23.25 7.56
CA SER A 84 17.75 -22.91 8.93
C SER A 84 16.59 -23.02 9.94
N ILE A 85 15.32 -22.94 9.52
CA ILE A 85 14.18 -23.32 10.38
C ILE A 85 14.05 -24.84 10.47
N GLU A 86 14.24 -25.55 9.36
CA GLU A 86 14.07 -27.01 9.34
C GLU A 86 14.98 -27.72 10.35
N ASN A 87 16.18 -27.17 10.56
CA ASN A 87 17.15 -27.65 11.55
C ASN A 87 17.13 -26.85 12.87
N GLY A 88 16.10 -26.03 13.08
CA GLY A 88 15.97 -25.16 14.25
C GLY A 88 15.55 -25.88 15.52
N SER A 89 15.76 -25.23 16.66
CA SER A 89 15.32 -25.68 17.99
C SER A 89 13.93 -25.12 18.31
N LEU A 90 13.14 -25.88 19.06
CA LEU A 90 11.83 -25.44 19.53
C LEU A 90 11.97 -24.58 20.79
N HIS A 91 11.47 -23.35 20.75
CA HIS A 91 11.44 -22.43 21.88
C HIS A 91 10.02 -22.10 22.28
N ASN A 92 9.75 -22.22 23.58
CA ASN A 92 8.41 -22.08 24.12
C ASN A 92 8.37 -20.94 25.13
N PHE A 93 7.32 -20.15 25.05
CA PHE A 93 7.01 -19.11 26.01
C PHE A 93 5.66 -19.38 26.65
N THR A 94 5.56 -19.04 27.93
CA THR A 94 4.30 -18.92 28.64
C THR A 94 4.03 -17.46 28.94
N GLY A 95 2.77 -17.05 28.91
CA GLY A 95 2.40 -15.70 29.26
C GLY A 95 1.06 -15.60 29.97
N ILE A 96 0.87 -14.47 30.63
CA ILE A 96 -0.34 -14.13 31.37
C ILE A 96 -0.79 -12.74 30.92
N LEU A 97 -2.10 -12.59 30.72
CA LEU A 97 -2.74 -11.34 30.33
C LEU A 97 -4.06 -11.18 31.07
N LYS A 98 -4.29 -10.01 31.66
CA LYS A 98 -5.59 -9.66 32.24
C LYS A 98 -6.54 -9.15 31.15
N ILE A 99 -7.79 -9.54 31.32
CA ILE A 99 -8.92 -9.13 30.51
C ILE A 99 -9.75 -8.17 31.36
N HIS A 100 -10.16 -7.06 30.77
CA HIS A 100 -11.06 -6.10 31.38
C HIS A 100 -12.42 -6.17 30.72
N CYS A 101 -13.44 -6.06 31.55
CA CYS A 101 -14.83 -6.05 31.15
C CYS A 101 -15.54 -4.90 31.86
N THR A 102 -16.36 -4.14 31.13
CA THR A 102 -17.01 -2.92 31.66
C THR A 102 -18.13 -3.23 32.68
N ASN A 103 -18.38 -4.51 32.97
CA ASN A 103 -19.24 -4.94 34.09
C ASN A 103 -18.51 -5.98 34.95
N PRO A 104 -17.89 -5.58 36.08
CA PRO A 104 -17.00 -6.44 36.86
C PRO A 104 -17.72 -7.47 37.76
N ASP A 105 -19.04 -7.35 37.96
CA ASP A 105 -19.84 -8.26 38.81
C ASP A 105 -20.15 -9.62 38.16
N LEU A 106 -19.47 -9.92 37.05
CA LEU A 106 -19.95 -10.87 36.08
C LEU A 106 -19.19 -12.20 36.17
N GLU A 107 -19.85 -13.21 36.74
CA GLU A 107 -19.51 -14.59 36.41
C GLU A 107 -19.77 -14.80 34.91
N LEU A 108 -18.70 -14.73 34.11
CA LEU A 108 -18.78 -15.06 32.69
C LEU A 108 -19.44 -16.44 32.52
N SER A 109 -20.43 -16.51 31.63
CA SER A 109 -21.07 -17.77 31.26
C SER A 109 -20.09 -18.69 30.53
N GLU A 110 -20.34 -20.00 30.53
CA GLU A 110 -19.50 -20.97 29.79
C GLU A 110 -19.37 -20.61 28.29
N SER A 111 -20.44 -20.07 27.71
CA SER A 111 -20.45 -19.57 26.33
C SER A 111 -19.57 -18.33 26.16
N ALA A 112 -19.59 -17.38 27.10
CA ALA A 112 -18.70 -16.22 27.09
C ALA A 112 -17.24 -16.66 27.19
N PHE A 113 -16.93 -17.61 28.09
CA PHE A 113 -15.58 -18.16 28.22
C PHE A 113 -15.08 -18.82 26.94
N LYS A 114 -15.89 -19.68 26.32
CA LYS A 114 -15.53 -20.34 25.06
C LYS A 114 -15.22 -19.31 23.97
N LEU A 115 -16.05 -18.28 23.86
CA LEU A 115 -15.91 -17.23 22.85
C LEU A 115 -14.65 -16.37 23.10
N ILE A 116 -14.35 -16.05 24.36
CA ILE A 116 -13.10 -15.39 24.77
C ILE A 116 -11.88 -16.24 24.40
N PHE A 117 -11.93 -17.54 24.70
CA PHE A 117 -10.85 -18.47 24.44
C PHE A 117 -10.52 -18.56 22.95
N GLU A 118 -11.55 -18.77 22.12
CA GLU A 118 -11.39 -18.86 20.65
C GLU A 118 -10.84 -17.56 20.07
N ASN A 119 -11.34 -16.41 20.52
CA ASN A 119 -10.90 -15.12 19.98
C ASN A 119 -9.53 -14.69 20.46
N LEU A 120 -9.18 -14.96 21.72
CA LEU A 120 -7.82 -14.70 22.21
C LEU A 120 -6.81 -15.61 21.52
N SER A 121 -7.12 -16.91 21.36
CA SER A 121 -6.26 -17.84 20.64
C SER A 121 -6.05 -17.41 19.18
N LYS A 122 -7.14 -17.02 18.49
CA LYS A 122 -7.07 -16.46 17.15
C LYS A 122 -6.22 -15.19 17.10
N ARG A 123 -6.44 -14.25 18.03
CA ARG A 123 -5.68 -12.98 18.09
C ARG A 123 -4.19 -13.24 18.31
N LEU A 124 -3.82 -14.12 19.23
CA LEU A 124 -2.43 -14.51 19.47
C LEU A 124 -1.82 -15.11 18.19
N THR A 125 -2.54 -16.03 17.55
CA THR A 125 -2.12 -16.63 16.28
C THR A 125 -1.91 -15.57 15.22
N ASP A 126 -2.87 -14.67 15.01
CA ASP A 126 -2.81 -13.61 13.99
C ASP A 126 -1.63 -12.66 14.25
N VAL A 127 -1.41 -12.26 15.51
CA VAL A 127 -0.32 -11.35 15.90
C VAL A 127 1.04 -11.93 15.61
N TYR A 128 1.29 -13.17 16.02
CA TYR A 128 2.62 -13.75 15.89
C TYR A 128 2.87 -14.31 14.49
N SER A 129 1.88 -14.92 13.83
CA SER A 129 2.03 -15.45 12.46
C SER A 129 2.23 -14.36 11.42
N HIS A 130 1.59 -13.19 11.57
CA HIS A 130 1.75 -12.06 10.65
C HIS A 130 2.79 -11.03 11.13
N SER A 131 3.52 -11.30 12.21
CA SER A 131 4.58 -10.41 12.69
C SER A 131 5.72 -10.38 11.67
N PRO A 132 6.11 -9.20 11.15
CA PRO A 132 7.28 -9.09 10.29
C PRO A 132 8.57 -9.61 10.97
N ALA A 133 8.64 -9.51 12.30
CA ALA A 133 9.80 -9.94 13.07
C ALA A 133 9.78 -11.41 13.47
N LEU A 134 8.60 -11.99 13.75
CA LEU A 134 8.47 -13.34 14.33
C LEU A 134 7.69 -14.34 13.49
N GLY A 135 6.97 -13.92 12.46
CA GLY A 135 6.05 -14.78 11.69
C GLY A 135 6.72 -16.01 11.09
N ARG A 136 7.95 -15.85 10.59
CA ARG A 136 8.74 -16.95 10.02
C ARG A 136 9.21 -18.00 11.05
N TYR A 137 9.22 -17.65 12.33
CA TYR A 137 9.59 -18.55 13.43
C TYR A 137 8.35 -19.15 14.11
N PHE A 138 7.16 -18.56 13.91
CA PHE A 138 5.97 -18.92 14.65
C PHE A 138 5.44 -20.30 14.27
N VAL A 139 5.17 -21.14 15.27
CA VAL A 139 4.57 -22.46 15.09
C VAL A 139 3.09 -22.44 15.48
N MET A 140 2.79 -22.06 16.72
CA MET A 140 1.41 -21.95 17.19
C MET A 140 1.30 -21.11 18.46
N ALA A 141 0.06 -20.73 18.78
CA ALA A 141 -0.32 -20.10 20.03
C ALA A 141 -1.53 -20.84 20.60
N GLU A 142 -1.58 -20.99 21.91
CA GLU A 142 -2.69 -21.65 22.60
C GLU A 142 -3.00 -20.92 23.90
N VAL A 143 -4.28 -20.68 24.17
CA VAL A 143 -4.73 -20.28 25.51
C VAL A 143 -4.88 -21.57 26.34
N VAL A 144 -4.22 -21.67 27.48
CA VAL A 144 -4.21 -22.92 28.27
C VAL A 144 -5.14 -22.89 29.47
N SER A 145 -5.40 -21.71 30.02
CA SER A 145 -6.29 -21.57 31.17
C SER A 145 -6.82 -20.16 31.32
N PHE A 146 -7.93 -20.03 32.04
CA PHE A 146 -8.47 -18.75 32.48
C PHE A 146 -8.68 -18.78 33.99
N SER A 147 -8.16 -17.78 34.70
CA SER A 147 -8.41 -17.57 36.11
C SER A 147 -9.57 -16.60 36.29
N LYS A 148 -10.66 -17.10 36.87
CA LYS A 148 -11.86 -16.32 37.20
C LYS A 148 -11.60 -15.27 38.28
N GLU A 149 -10.73 -15.56 39.23
CA GLU A 149 -10.44 -14.67 40.35
C GLU A 149 -9.73 -13.38 39.90
N ASN A 150 -8.82 -13.50 38.93
CA ASN A 150 -8.00 -12.39 38.46
C ASN A 150 -8.37 -11.91 37.05
N ASN A 151 -9.41 -12.49 36.45
CA ASN A 151 -9.80 -12.29 35.05
C ASN A 151 -8.61 -12.36 34.10
N SER A 152 -7.77 -13.39 34.27
CA SER A 152 -6.50 -13.52 33.54
C SER A 152 -6.47 -14.79 32.71
N ALA A 153 -6.07 -14.66 31.45
CA ALA A 153 -5.78 -15.81 30.59
C ALA A 153 -4.29 -16.15 30.66
N SER A 154 -3.98 -17.44 30.74
CA SER A 154 -2.63 -17.95 30.53
C SER A 154 -2.55 -18.54 29.13
N TYR A 155 -1.44 -18.31 28.44
CA TYR A 155 -1.23 -18.78 27.08
C TYR A 155 0.19 -19.31 26.88
N LEU A 156 0.34 -20.13 25.85
CA LEU A 156 1.61 -20.69 25.38
C LEU A 156 1.87 -20.24 23.95
N LEU A 157 3.13 -20.01 23.64
CA LEU A 157 3.63 -19.68 22.31
C LEU A 157 4.77 -20.62 21.97
N TRP A 158 4.79 -21.12 20.74
CA TRP A 158 5.83 -21.99 20.22
C TRP A 158 6.47 -21.35 18.99
N PHE A 159 7.79 -21.36 18.98
CA PHE A 159 8.61 -20.87 17.87
C PHE A 159 9.67 -21.90 17.51
N THR A 160 9.97 -22.03 16.23
CA THR A 160 11.16 -22.73 15.75
C THR A 160 12.23 -21.70 15.45
N VAL A 161 13.38 -21.82 16.10
CA VAL A 161 14.47 -20.85 16.04
C VAL A 161 15.66 -21.47 15.32
N PRO A 162 16.30 -20.79 14.35
CA PRO A 162 17.48 -21.31 13.68
C PRO A 162 18.64 -21.59 14.64
N PRO A 163 19.64 -22.38 14.19
CA PRO A 163 20.86 -22.65 14.95
C PRO A 163 21.42 -21.39 15.62
N GLU A 164 21.36 -21.41 16.95
CA GLU A 164 21.28 -20.22 17.79
C GLU A 164 22.59 -19.43 17.83
N THR A 165 22.46 -18.10 17.90
CA THR A 165 23.51 -17.24 18.48
C THR A 165 22.91 -16.51 19.69
N GLU A 166 23.69 -16.33 20.76
CA GLU A 166 23.23 -15.59 21.95
C GLU A 166 22.69 -14.19 21.60
N GLU A 167 23.26 -13.57 20.57
CA GLU A 167 22.81 -12.29 20.05
C GLU A 167 21.42 -12.34 19.44
N PHE A 168 21.10 -13.39 18.67
CA PHE A 168 19.75 -13.60 18.14
C PHE A 168 18.73 -13.73 19.26
N MET A 169 19.02 -14.58 20.25
CA MET A 169 18.11 -14.79 21.38
C MET A 169 17.88 -13.51 22.17
N LYS A 170 18.93 -12.73 22.42
CA LYS A 170 18.84 -11.46 23.15
C LYS A 170 18.06 -10.39 22.38
N SER A 171 18.25 -10.30 21.06
CA SER A 171 17.73 -9.19 20.24
C SER A 171 16.37 -9.46 19.59
N ARG A 172 16.13 -10.69 19.14
CA ARG A 172 14.97 -11.08 18.32
C ARG A 172 14.03 -12.06 19.02
N MET A 173 14.50 -12.83 19.99
CA MET A 173 13.71 -13.89 20.65
C MET A 173 13.75 -13.79 22.19
N SER A 174 13.88 -12.59 22.74
CA SER A 174 13.84 -12.38 24.18
C SER A 174 12.41 -12.29 24.69
N GLU A 175 12.18 -12.63 25.96
CA GLU A 175 10.86 -12.49 26.63
C GLU A 175 10.26 -11.10 26.42
N GLY A 176 11.09 -10.05 26.56
CA GLY A 176 10.70 -8.67 26.33
C GLY A 176 10.31 -8.38 24.88
N PHE A 177 11.03 -8.93 23.91
CA PHE A 177 10.72 -8.74 22.49
C PHE A 177 9.37 -9.40 22.13
N VAL A 178 9.19 -10.67 22.51
CA VAL A 178 7.95 -11.43 22.29
C VAL A 178 6.77 -10.71 22.96
N MET A 179 6.91 -10.32 24.23
CA MET A 179 5.88 -9.57 24.97
C MET A 179 5.51 -8.25 24.28
N ASN A 180 6.50 -7.49 23.81
CA ASN A 180 6.27 -6.17 23.22
C ASN A 180 5.54 -6.22 21.89
N ILE A 181 5.67 -7.31 21.11
CA ILE A 181 4.87 -7.51 19.89
C ILE A 181 3.37 -7.60 20.23
N LEU A 182 3.01 -8.42 21.21
CA LEU A 182 1.62 -8.53 21.65
C LEU A 182 1.13 -7.24 22.30
N ARG A 183 1.96 -6.60 23.11
CA ARG A 183 1.64 -5.30 23.74
C ARG A 183 1.32 -4.23 22.70
N GLN A 184 2.14 -4.12 21.65
CA GLN A 184 1.90 -3.16 20.56
C GLN A 184 0.57 -3.45 19.86
N ASN A 185 0.29 -4.71 19.56
CA ASN A 185 -1.00 -5.08 18.97
C ASN A 185 -2.19 -4.73 19.86
N ILE A 186 -2.04 -4.83 21.18
CA ILE A 186 -3.10 -4.46 22.13
C ILE A 186 -3.35 -2.95 22.11
N TYR A 187 -2.31 -2.12 22.07
CA TYR A 187 -2.47 -0.68 21.93
C TYR A 187 -3.08 -0.27 20.59
N ASP A 188 -2.72 -0.95 19.49
CA ASP A 188 -3.24 -0.63 18.16
C ASP A 188 -4.70 -1.08 17.96
N LYS A 189 -5.14 -2.10 18.71
CA LYS A 189 -6.49 -2.70 18.64
C LYS A 189 -7.04 -2.94 20.05
N GLU A 190 -7.43 -1.86 20.72
CA GLU A 190 -7.86 -1.91 22.13
C GLU A 190 -9.04 -2.86 22.36
N GLU A 191 -9.99 -2.91 21.42
CA GLU A 191 -11.12 -3.84 21.47
C GLU A 191 -10.81 -5.16 20.73
N MET A 192 -11.38 -6.27 21.21
CA MET A 192 -11.54 -7.43 20.34
C MET A 192 -12.65 -7.12 19.33
N ASP A 193 -12.24 -6.65 18.15
CA ASP A 193 -13.13 -6.16 17.07
C ASP A 193 -14.41 -7.01 16.91
N GLY A 194 -15.56 -6.38 17.11
CA GLY A 194 -16.88 -6.95 16.77
C GLY A 194 -17.36 -8.09 17.68
N LEU A 195 -16.72 -8.30 18.83
CA LEU A 195 -17.05 -9.41 19.72
C LEU A 195 -18.21 -9.08 20.66
N ASN A 196 -19.40 -9.57 20.34
CA ASN A 196 -20.53 -9.59 21.28
C ASN A 196 -20.34 -10.75 22.27
N VAL A 197 -19.57 -10.50 23.32
CA VAL A 197 -19.43 -11.43 24.45
C VAL A 197 -20.71 -11.33 25.29
N PRO A 198 -21.48 -12.42 25.44
CA PRO A 198 -22.60 -12.43 26.37
C PRO A 198 -22.10 -11.98 27.74
N ASP A 199 -22.89 -11.18 28.43
CA ASP A 199 -22.61 -10.79 29.80
C ASP A 199 -21.47 -9.72 29.91
N CYS A 200 -20.61 -9.54 28.90
CA CYS A 200 -19.51 -8.56 28.92
C CYS A 200 -19.63 -7.44 27.88
N THR A 201 -19.81 -6.20 28.34
CA THR A 201 -19.78 -5.01 27.47
C THR A 201 -18.35 -4.48 27.34
N ASN A 202 -17.89 -4.30 26.10
CA ASN A 202 -16.57 -3.74 25.75
C ASN A 202 -15.41 -4.48 26.45
N MET A 203 -15.16 -5.70 26.00
CA MET A 203 -14.03 -6.50 26.45
C MET A 203 -12.73 -5.93 25.89
N THR A 204 -11.76 -5.66 26.76
CA THR A 204 -10.45 -5.12 26.41
C THR A 204 -9.33 -5.95 27.07
N LEU A 205 -8.13 -5.87 26.50
CA LEU A 205 -6.94 -6.53 27.04
C LEU A 205 -6.09 -5.47 27.76
N ASP A 206 -5.59 -5.77 28.96
CA ASP A 206 -4.74 -4.84 29.70
C ASP A 206 -3.26 -5.01 29.28
N PRO A 207 -2.69 -4.07 28.50
CA PRO A 207 -1.31 -4.17 27.99
C PRO A 207 -0.25 -4.08 29.09
N THR A 208 -0.60 -3.54 30.26
CA THR A 208 0.31 -3.40 31.41
C THR A 208 0.39 -4.66 32.25
N SER A 209 -0.65 -5.50 32.18
CA SER A 209 -0.70 -6.79 32.87
C SER A 209 0.07 -7.92 32.18
N LEU A 210 0.52 -7.70 30.93
CA LEU A 210 1.25 -8.68 30.15
C LEU A 210 2.53 -9.12 30.85
N SER A 211 2.68 -10.43 30.97
CA SER A 211 3.91 -11.11 31.38
C SER A 211 4.19 -12.23 30.40
N VAL A 212 5.44 -12.37 29.99
CA VAL A 212 5.92 -13.49 29.15
C VAL A 212 7.20 -14.01 29.77
N MET A 213 7.32 -15.33 29.85
CA MET A 213 8.51 -16.02 30.37
C MET A 213 8.85 -17.19 29.46
N GLN A 214 10.15 -17.42 29.24
CA GLN A 214 10.61 -18.59 28.53
C GLN A 214 10.48 -19.82 29.44
N ILE A 215 9.98 -20.91 28.90
CA ILE A 215 9.94 -22.18 29.64
C ILE A 215 11.34 -22.78 29.57
N GLN A 216 12.03 -22.82 30.72
CA GLN A 216 13.29 -23.56 30.82
C GLN A 216 12.99 -25.06 30.71
N THR A 217 13.37 -25.68 29.60
CA THR A 217 13.51 -27.13 29.51
C THR A 217 14.72 -27.51 30.36
N GLY A 218 14.48 -28.08 31.55
CA GLY A 218 15.54 -28.61 32.38
C GLY A 218 16.29 -29.72 31.62
N GLU A 219 17.61 -29.57 31.52
CA GLU A 219 18.54 -30.64 31.16
C GLU A 219 18.52 -31.80 32.17
#